data_AF-A0A6I1W052-F1
#
_entry.id   AF-A0A6I1W052-F1
#
_cell.length_a   1.000
_cell.length_b   1.000
_cell.length_c   1.000
_cell.angle_alpha   90.00
_cell.angle_beta   90.00
_cell.angle_gamma   90.00
#
_symmetry.space_group_name_H-M   'P 1'
#
loop_
_entity.id
_entity.type
_entity.pdbx_description
1 polymer ?
#
loop_
_entity_poly.entity_id
_entity_poly.type
_entity_poly.pdbx_seq_one_letter_code
_entity_poly.pdbx_strand_id
1 'polypeptide(L)'
;IEHLSGVDFEKRETVRIRDRYDASVPTVVGAVARQKPVFVEDAKFLRQQTTQPIKWALPGPMTMIDTLYDNHYKSREKLAWEFAKILNQEALELEAAGVDIIQFDEPAFNVFFDEVNDWGVATLERAIEGLKCETAVHICYGYGIKANTDWKKTLGSE
;
A
#
# COMPACT_ATOMS: atom_id res chain seq x y z
N ILE A 1 -2.20 -5.21 6.59
CA ILE A 1 -3.54 -5.66 6.14
C ILE A 1 -4.11 -6.70 7.11
N GLU A 2 -3.29 -7.59 7.69
CA GLU A 2 -3.66 -8.66 8.66
C GLU A 2 -4.46 -8.24 9.89
N HIS A 3 -4.54 -6.94 10.17
CA HIS A 3 -5.21 -6.39 11.34
C HIS A 3 -6.38 -5.45 10.99
N LEU A 4 -6.76 -5.40 9.71
CA LEU A 4 -7.94 -4.64 9.26
C LEU A 4 -9.18 -5.50 9.43
N SER A 5 -10.23 -4.95 10.03
CA SER A 5 -11.54 -5.59 9.97
C SER A 5 -12.02 -5.63 8.52
N GLY A 6 -12.89 -6.58 8.18
CA GLY A 6 -13.43 -6.71 6.83
C GLY A 6 -12.51 -7.44 5.84
N VAL A 7 -11.29 -7.81 6.24
CA VAL A 7 -10.38 -8.67 5.46
C VAL A 7 -10.28 -10.04 6.11
N ASP A 8 -10.56 -11.08 5.32
CA ASP A 8 -10.39 -12.48 5.70
C ASP A 8 -9.08 -13.02 5.10
N PHE A 9 -8.16 -13.42 5.99
CA PHE A 9 -6.82 -13.91 5.63
C PHE A 9 -6.77 -15.41 5.33
N GLU A 10 -7.69 -16.16 5.93
CA GLU A 10 -7.85 -17.59 5.69
C GLU A 10 -8.53 -17.81 4.34
N LYS A 11 -9.46 -16.93 3.97
CA LYS A 11 -10.09 -16.93 2.65
C LYS A 11 -9.17 -16.31 1.59
N ARG A 12 -8.44 -17.18 0.89
CA ARG A 12 -7.53 -16.79 -0.19
C ARG A 12 -8.14 -17.05 -1.57
N GLU A 13 -7.91 -16.12 -2.48
CA GLU A 13 -8.30 -16.22 -3.89
C GLU A 13 -7.06 -16.03 -4.78
N THR A 14 -7.06 -16.61 -5.98
CA THR A 14 -6.01 -16.38 -6.97
C THR A 14 -6.41 -15.21 -7.85
N VAL A 15 -5.62 -14.13 -7.82
CA VAL A 15 -5.84 -12.95 -8.67
C VAL A 15 -4.57 -12.64 -9.46
N ARG A 16 -4.75 -12.08 -10.65
CA ARG A 16 -3.65 -11.59 -11.48
C ARG A 16 -3.25 -10.20 -11.03
N ILE A 17 -2.11 -10.10 -10.33
CA ILE A 17 -1.62 -8.83 -9.78
C ILE A 17 -0.65 -8.14 -10.74
N ARG A 18 -0.63 -6.80 -10.68
CA ARG A 18 0.18 -5.92 -11.54
C ARG A 18 -0.04 -6.18 -13.04
N ASP A 19 -1.21 -6.73 -13.39
CA ASP A 19 -1.58 -7.27 -14.71
C ASP A 19 -0.58 -8.29 -15.32
N ARG A 20 0.25 -8.92 -14.47
CA ARG A 20 1.41 -9.70 -14.93
C ARG A 20 1.43 -11.14 -14.49
N TYR A 21 1.10 -11.44 -13.24
CA TYR A 21 1.24 -12.80 -12.69
C TYR A 21 0.23 -13.09 -11.59
N ASP A 22 -0.03 -14.37 -11.38
CA ASP A 22 -1.03 -14.82 -10.41
C ASP A 22 -0.43 -14.88 -9.01
N ALA A 23 -1.18 -14.39 -8.02
CA ALA A 23 -0.83 -14.46 -6.62
C ALA A 23 -2.04 -14.92 -5.79
N SER A 24 -1.76 -15.70 -4.74
CA SER A 24 -2.75 -16.03 -3.72
C SER A 24 -2.87 -14.87 -2.74
N VAL A 25 -4.04 -14.23 -2.68
CA VAL A 25 -4.26 -12.99 -1.93
C VAL A 25 -5.42 -13.11 -0.95
N PRO A 26 -5.46 -12.32 0.14
CA PRO A 26 -6.59 -12.29 1.07
C PRO A 26 -7.85 -11.68 0.44
N THR A 27 -9.00 -11.92 1.06
CA THR A 27 -10.31 -11.47 0.55
C THR A 27 -10.92 -10.37 1.42
N VAL A 28 -11.37 -9.28 0.81
CA VAL A 28 -12.24 -8.29 1.47
C VAL A 28 -13.67 -8.81 1.48
N VAL A 29 -14.18 -9.15 2.66
CA VAL A 29 -15.52 -9.74 2.88
C VAL A 29 -16.53 -8.75 3.46
N GLY A 30 -16.08 -7.57 3.90
CA GLY A 30 -16.93 -6.55 4.51
C GLY A 30 -16.27 -5.18 4.50
N ALA A 31 -16.89 -4.22 5.20
CA ALA A 31 -16.35 -2.88 5.32
C ALA A 31 -14.98 -2.89 6.01
N VAL A 32 -13.97 -2.27 5.38
CA VAL A 32 -12.61 -2.23 5.90
C VAL A 32 -12.47 -1.12 6.94
N ALA A 33 -11.81 -1.44 8.06
CA ALA A 33 -11.45 -0.44 9.04
C ALA A 33 -10.21 -0.87 9.84
N ARG A 34 -9.45 0.13 10.27
CA ARG A 34 -8.33 -0.06 11.20
C ARG A 34 -8.87 -0.17 12.61
N GLN A 35 -8.61 -1.30 13.26
CA GLN A 35 -9.07 -1.53 14.65
C GLN A 35 -8.03 -1.08 15.68
N LYS A 36 -6.76 -1.24 15.34
CA LYS A 36 -5.62 -0.90 16.19
C LYS A 36 -4.42 -0.54 15.33
N PRO A 37 -3.39 0.09 15.90
CA PRO A 37 -2.15 0.35 15.21
C PRO A 37 -1.44 -0.92 14.76
N VAL A 38 -0.81 -0.86 13.59
CA VAL A 38 -0.14 -2.01 12.98
C VAL A 38 1.36 -1.99 13.31
N PHE A 39 2.02 -0.86 13.07
CA PHE A 39 3.49 -0.72 13.16
C PHE A 39 3.95 0.30 14.19
N VAL A 40 3.04 1.03 14.84
CA VAL A 40 3.37 2.13 15.76
C VAL A 40 4.25 1.67 16.93
N GLU A 41 3.99 0.50 17.50
CA GLU A 41 4.81 -0.03 18.60
C GLU A 41 6.22 -0.44 18.13
N ASP A 42 6.33 -1.01 16.93
CA ASP A 42 7.62 -1.31 16.31
C ASP A 42 8.41 -0.02 16.01
N ALA A 43 7.72 1.03 15.56
CA ALA A 43 8.32 2.33 15.30
C ALA A 43 8.86 2.99 16.58
N LYS A 44 8.09 2.97 17.67
CA LYS A 44 8.54 3.43 18.99
C LYS A 44 9.75 2.65 19.47
N PHE A 45 9.75 1.33 19.30
CA PHE A 45 10.88 0.49 19.66
C PHE A 45 12.13 0.86 18.85
N LEU A 46 12.00 1.00 17.53
CA LEU A 46 13.11 1.38 16.64
C LEU A 46 13.64 2.78 16.97
N ARG A 47 12.75 3.73 17.27
CA ARG A 47 13.12 5.11 17.63
C ARG A 47 14.03 5.18 18.84
N GLN A 48 13.90 4.24 19.79
CA GLN A 48 14.78 4.14 20.96
C GLN A 48 16.18 3.59 20.65
N GLN A 49 16.37 2.93 19.49
CA GLN A 49 17.64 2.29 19.14
C GLN A 49 18.62 3.22 18.41
N THR A 50 18.14 4.37 17.90
CA THR A 50 18.94 5.26 17.05
C THR A 50 18.43 6.68 17.10
N THR A 51 19.30 7.66 16.84
CA THR A 51 18.96 9.06 16.60
C THR A 51 19.00 9.45 15.12
N GLN A 52 19.36 8.51 14.24
CA GLN A 52 19.38 8.73 12.79
C GLN A 52 17.95 8.82 12.22
N PRO A 53 17.74 9.50 11.09
CA PRO A 53 16.43 9.53 10.44
C PRO A 53 15.87 8.13 10.16
N ILE A 54 14.61 7.90 10.53
CA ILE A 54 13.88 6.65 10.30
C ILE A 54 12.93 6.84 9.13
N LYS A 55 13.05 5.96 8.14
CA LYS A 55 12.07 5.83 7.05
C LYS A 55 11.22 4.59 7.24
N TRP A 56 9.90 4.75 7.24
CA TRP A 56 8.95 3.64 7.35
C TRP A 56 8.13 3.52 6.08
N ALA A 57 8.01 2.30 5.53
CA ALA A 57 7.23 2.05 4.32
C ALA A 57 5.85 1.47 4.66
N LEU A 58 4.82 2.03 4.02
CA LEU A 58 3.46 1.52 3.98
C LEU A 58 3.11 1.19 2.53
N PRO A 59 2.27 0.17 2.26
CA PRO A 59 1.74 -0.01 0.91
C PRO A 59 0.83 1.17 0.55
N GLY A 60 0.90 1.66 -0.69
CA GLY A 60 -0.03 2.68 -1.17
C GLY A 60 -1.44 2.14 -1.47
N PRO A 61 -2.47 3.01 -1.52
CA PRO A 61 -3.86 2.59 -1.71
C PRO A 61 -4.10 1.74 -2.96
N MET A 62 -3.51 2.10 -4.10
CA MET A 62 -3.71 1.37 -5.36
C MET A 62 -3.02 0.01 -5.31
N THR A 63 -1.81 -0.03 -4.78
CA THR A 63 -1.07 -1.27 -4.59
C THR A 63 -1.77 -2.23 -3.62
N MET A 64 -2.46 -1.71 -2.58
CA MET A 64 -3.26 -2.53 -1.68
C MET A 64 -4.41 -3.22 -2.41
N ILE A 65 -5.23 -2.47 -3.16
CA ILE A 65 -6.39 -3.06 -3.87
C ILE A 65 -5.97 -4.04 -4.97
N ASP A 66 -4.78 -3.87 -5.53
CA ASP A 66 -4.24 -4.75 -6.57
C ASP A 66 -3.62 -6.03 -6.00
N THR A 67 -3.61 -6.19 -4.66
CA THR A 67 -3.01 -7.35 -3.97
C THR A 67 -4.00 -8.02 -3.02
N LEU A 68 -5.30 -7.96 -3.35
CA LEU A 68 -6.41 -8.57 -2.63
C LEU A 68 -7.56 -8.90 -3.57
N TYR A 69 -8.49 -9.74 -3.11
CA TYR A 69 -9.75 -9.99 -3.81
C TYR A 69 -10.88 -9.21 -3.16
N ASP A 70 -11.54 -8.32 -3.91
CA ASP A 70 -12.65 -7.52 -3.39
C ASP A 70 -14.00 -8.26 -3.53
N ASN A 71 -14.47 -8.84 -2.42
CA ASN A 71 -15.77 -9.47 -2.35
C ASN A 71 -16.90 -8.58 -1.80
N HIS A 72 -16.63 -7.30 -1.49
CA HIS A 72 -17.60 -6.43 -0.83
C HIS A 72 -17.91 -5.14 -1.60
N TYR A 73 -16.89 -4.33 -1.90
CA TYR A 73 -17.07 -3.00 -2.49
C TYR A 73 -17.35 -3.05 -3.99
N LYS A 74 -16.82 -4.09 -4.65
CA LYS A 74 -16.91 -4.34 -6.10
C LYS A 74 -16.46 -3.14 -6.93
N SER A 75 -15.51 -2.37 -6.39
CA SER A 75 -15.01 -1.13 -6.98
C SER A 75 -13.63 -0.81 -6.44
N ARG A 76 -12.65 -0.86 -7.35
CA ARG A 76 -11.23 -0.53 -7.08
C ARG A 76 -11.10 0.84 -6.43
N GLU A 77 -11.69 1.85 -7.05
CA GLU A 77 -11.68 3.24 -6.56
C GLU A 77 -12.29 3.36 -5.15
N LYS A 78 -13.51 2.84 -4.92
CA LYS A 78 -14.17 2.96 -3.61
C LYS A 78 -13.35 2.31 -2.50
N LEU A 79 -12.79 1.14 -2.77
CA LEU A 79 -11.95 0.44 -1.80
C LEU A 79 -10.61 1.16 -1.58
N ALA A 80 -10.00 1.72 -2.63
CA ALA A 80 -8.78 2.52 -2.51
C ALA A 80 -8.99 3.77 -1.64
N TRP A 81 -10.14 4.43 -1.74
CA TRP A 81 -10.50 5.54 -0.86
C TRP A 81 -10.62 5.15 0.62
N GLU A 82 -11.16 3.97 0.92
CA GLU A 82 -11.20 3.49 2.31
C GLU A 82 -9.80 3.13 2.82
N PHE A 83 -8.96 2.52 1.98
CA PHE A 83 -7.56 2.29 2.34
C PHE A 83 -6.77 3.58 2.52
N ALA A 84 -7.01 4.61 1.73
CA ALA A 84 -6.36 5.91 1.90
C ALA A 84 -6.64 6.50 3.30
N LYS A 85 -7.89 6.42 3.78
CA LYS A 85 -8.25 6.87 5.14
C LYS A 85 -7.56 6.03 6.22
N ILE A 86 -7.54 4.71 6.05
CA ILE A 86 -6.89 3.78 6.97
C ILE A 86 -5.38 4.03 7.05
N LEU A 87 -4.73 4.21 5.90
CA LEU A 87 -3.31 4.49 5.78
C LEU A 87 -2.97 5.84 6.41
N ASN A 88 -3.81 6.85 6.23
CA ASN A 88 -3.63 8.15 6.86
C ASN A 88 -3.65 8.07 8.39
N GLN A 89 -4.57 7.29 8.98
CA GLN A 89 -4.59 7.05 10.43
C GLN A 89 -3.30 6.40 10.91
N GLU A 90 -2.80 5.38 10.21
CA GLU A 90 -1.54 4.72 10.56
C GLU A 90 -0.34 5.66 10.40
N ALA A 91 -0.29 6.43 9.30
CA ALA A 91 0.80 7.34 9.01
C ALA A 91 0.91 8.47 10.04
N LEU A 92 -0.22 9.08 10.42
CA LEU A 92 -0.26 10.11 11.47
C LEU A 92 0.27 9.58 12.80
N GLU A 93 -0.07 8.34 13.16
CA GLU A 93 0.44 7.74 14.39
C GLU A 93 1.92 7.33 14.29
N LEU A 94 2.40 6.93 13.11
CA LEU A 94 3.82 6.69 12.85
C LEU A 94 4.65 7.98 12.96
N GLU A 95 4.15 9.09 12.41
CA GLU A 95 4.75 10.42 12.61
C GLU A 95 4.82 10.75 14.10
N ALA A 96 3.72 10.57 14.84
CA ALA A 96 3.68 10.80 16.27
C ALA A 96 4.63 9.90 17.07
N ALA A 97 4.98 8.72 16.54
CA ALA A 97 5.98 7.81 17.10
C ALA A 97 7.43 8.21 16.78
N GLY A 98 7.65 9.26 15.98
CA GLY A 98 8.97 9.80 15.64
C GLY A 98 9.58 9.22 14.36
N VAL A 99 8.76 8.72 13.44
CA VAL A 99 9.19 8.41 12.07
C VAL A 99 9.43 9.72 11.31
N ASP A 100 10.59 9.83 10.66
CA ASP A 100 11.03 11.06 9.99
C ASP A 100 10.59 11.13 8.52
N ILE A 101 10.48 9.96 7.86
CA ILE A 101 10.07 9.83 6.47
C ILE A 101 9.03 8.71 6.35
N ILE A 102 7.84 9.02 5.84
CA ILE A 102 6.82 8.02 5.55
C ILE A 102 6.78 7.77 4.04
N GLN A 103 7.12 6.54 3.65
CA GLN A 103 7.12 6.10 2.27
C GLN A 103 5.85 5.31 1.95
N PHE A 104 5.21 5.62 0.82
CA PHE A 104 4.11 4.83 0.26
C PHE A 104 4.61 4.06 -0.96
N ASP A 105 4.53 2.73 -0.90
CA ASP A 105 4.96 1.85 -1.99
C ASP A 105 3.84 1.70 -3.01
N GLU A 106 4.02 2.28 -4.20
CA GLU A 106 3.08 2.25 -5.32
C GLU A 106 3.67 1.65 -6.62
N PRO A 107 4.16 0.39 -6.62
CA PRO A 107 4.51 -0.30 -7.87
C PRO A 107 3.33 -0.43 -8.85
N ALA A 108 2.08 -0.35 -8.39
CA ALA A 108 0.90 -0.36 -9.25
C ALA A 108 0.78 0.88 -10.14
N PHE A 109 1.41 2.01 -9.77
CA PHE A 109 1.41 3.24 -10.58
C PHE A 109 2.16 3.05 -11.91
N ASN A 110 3.08 2.08 -11.99
CA ASN A 110 3.77 1.71 -13.23
C ASN A 110 2.94 0.80 -14.15
N VAL A 111 1.66 0.55 -13.82
CA VAL A 111 0.78 -0.37 -14.55
C VAL A 111 -0.53 0.31 -14.93
N PHE A 112 -1.23 0.94 -13.97
CA PHE A 112 -2.60 1.43 -14.16
C PHE A 112 -2.65 2.94 -14.42
N PHE A 113 -2.02 3.42 -15.49
CA PHE A 113 -1.83 4.87 -15.74
C PHE A 113 -3.13 5.68 -15.74
N ASP A 114 -4.20 5.18 -16.35
CA ASP A 114 -5.50 5.87 -16.37
C ASP A 114 -6.09 5.97 -14.96
N GLU A 115 -6.08 4.88 -14.19
CA GLU A 115 -6.53 4.88 -12.80
C GLU A 115 -5.69 5.80 -11.91
N VAL A 116 -4.38 5.90 -12.17
CA VAL A 116 -3.48 6.83 -11.45
C VAL A 116 -3.94 8.26 -11.66
N ASN A 117 -4.22 8.62 -12.91
CA ASN A 117 -4.65 9.96 -13.30
C ASN A 117 -6.06 10.30 -12.77
N ASP A 118 -6.98 9.33 -12.78
CA ASP A 118 -8.36 9.55 -12.38
C ASP A 118 -8.54 9.63 -10.85
N TRP A 119 -7.89 8.75 -10.08
CA TRP A 119 -8.08 8.67 -8.63
C TRP A 119 -6.85 8.21 -7.83
N GLY A 120 -5.84 7.60 -8.45
CA GLY A 120 -4.66 7.08 -7.74
C GLY A 120 -3.87 8.18 -7.03
N VAL A 121 -3.61 9.31 -7.70
CA VAL A 121 -2.96 10.47 -7.05
C VAL A 121 -3.84 11.02 -5.93
N ALA A 122 -5.16 11.17 -6.15
CA ALA A 122 -6.07 11.70 -5.15
C ALA A 122 -6.14 10.83 -3.87
N THR A 123 -6.12 9.51 -4.02
CA THR A 123 -6.10 8.58 -2.88
C THR A 123 -4.75 8.62 -2.15
N LEU A 124 -3.63 8.81 -2.86
CA LEU A 124 -2.32 9.01 -2.23
C LEU A 124 -2.25 10.34 -1.45
N GLU A 125 -2.75 11.43 -2.03
CA GLU A 125 -2.91 12.73 -1.35
C GLU A 125 -3.75 12.59 -0.07
N ARG A 126 -4.85 11.84 -0.14
CA ARG A 126 -5.66 11.54 1.05
C ARG A 126 -4.90 10.74 2.10
N ALA A 127 -4.02 9.82 1.69
CA ALA A 127 -3.20 9.02 2.60
C ALA A 127 -2.17 9.88 3.37
N ILE A 128 -1.66 10.95 2.75
CA ILE A 128 -0.67 11.84 3.35
C ILE A 128 -1.25 13.08 4.06
N GLU A 129 -2.56 13.30 3.94
CA GLU A 129 -3.23 14.48 4.48
C GLU A 129 -2.89 14.74 5.97
N GLY A 130 -2.36 15.92 6.26
CA GLY A 130 -2.05 16.35 7.63
C GLY A 130 -0.69 15.93 8.18
N LEU A 131 0.06 15.08 7.46
CA LEU A 131 1.46 14.80 7.78
C LEU A 131 2.32 16.06 7.65
N LYS A 132 3.30 16.18 8.53
CA LYS A 132 4.31 17.24 8.60
C LYS A 132 5.72 16.71 8.34
N CYS A 133 5.94 15.42 8.54
CA CYS A 133 7.17 14.72 8.19
C CYS A 133 7.36 14.67 6.67
N GLU A 134 8.55 14.28 6.22
CA GLU A 134 8.77 14.08 4.79
C GLU A 134 7.96 12.87 4.31
N THR A 135 7.34 12.99 3.14
CA THR A 135 6.59 11.91 2.50
C THR A 135 7.26 11.50 1.21
N ALA A 136 7.38 10.20 0.97
CA ALA A 136 7.95 9.65 -0.25
C ALA A 136 6.98 8.69 -0.93
N VAL A 137 7.07 8.57 -2.25
CA VAL A 137 6.40 7.51 -3.01
C VAL A 137 7.44 6.67 -3.73
N HIS A 138 7.37 5.36 -3.56
CA HIS A 138 8.24 4.42 -4.25
C HIS A 138 7.50 3.75 -5.40
N ILE A 139 7.92 4.04 -6.63
CA ILE A 139 7.40 3.43 -7.84
C ILE A 139 8.51 2.61 -8.48
N CYS A 140 8.25 1.33 -8.77
CA CYS A 140 9.29 0.41 -9.23
C CYS A 140 8.79 -0.63 -10.22
N TYR A 141 9.73 -1.48 -10.64
CA TYR A 141 9.52 -2.56 -11.60
C TYR A 141 9.43 -3.93 -10.91
N GLY A 142 9.11 -3.95 -9.61
CA GLY A 142 8.96 -5.15 -8.80
C GLY A 142 10.28 -5.83 -8.39
N TYR A 143 10.13 -6.84 -7.52
CA TYR A 143 11.22 -7.65 -6.98
C TYR A 143 12.01 -8.40 -8.06
N GLY A 144 13.22 -8.84 -7.71
CA GLY A 144 14.12 -9.62 -8.57
C GLY A 144 13.69 -11.07 -8.83
N ILE A 145 12.39 -11.31 -9.03
CA ILE A 145 11.84 -12.63 -9.37
C ILE A 145 11.81 -12.84 -10.89
N LYS A 146 11.82 -14.12 -11.33
CA LYS A 146 11.84 -14.49 -12.75
C LYS A 146 10.75 -13.79 -13.57
N ALA A 147 9.51 -13.75 -13.07
CA ALA A 147 8.39 -13.11 -13.76
C ALA A 147 8.65 -11.62 -14.07
N ASN A 148 9.15 -10.86 -13.10
CA ASN A 148 9.46 -9.44 -13.29
C ASN A 148 10.69 -9.24 -14.17
N THR A 149 11.73 -10.07 -14.02
CA THR A 149 12.94 -9.99 -14.86
C THR A 149 12.62 -10.31 -16.31
N ASP A 150 11.76 -11.29 -16.58
CA ASP A 150 11.36 -11.64 -17.94
C ASP A 150 10.47 -10.55 -18.56
N TRP A 151 9.56 -9.96 -17.79
CA TRP A 151 8.81 -8.78 -18.23
C TRP A 151 9.71 -7.56 -18.49
N LYS A 152 10.71 -7.29 -17.65
CA LYS A 152 11.65 -6.17 -17.88
C LYS A 152 12.39 -6.29 -19.21
N LYS A 153 12.64 -7.51 -19.71
CA LYS A 153 13.25 -7.73 -21.03
C LYS A 153 12.32 -7.36 -22.19
N THR A 154 11.02 -7.24 -21.95
CA THR A 154 10.05 -6.77 -22.96
C THR A 154 9.92 -5.25 -22.99
N LEU A 155 10.43 -4.56 -21.95
CA LEU A 155 10.57 -3.11 -21.97
C LEU A 155 11.74 -2.82 -22.93
N GLY A 156 11.48 -2.09 -24.00
CA GLY A 156 12.48 -1.84 -25.05
C GLY A 156 13.76 -1.17 -24.52
N SER A 157 14.75 -1.04 -25.40
CA SER A 157 15.97 -0.28 -25.13
C SER A 157 15.72 1.20 -25.32
N GLU A 158 15.13 1.87 -24.32
CA GLU A 158 15.27 3.32 -24.20
C GLU A 158 16.56 3.68 -23.45
#